data_AF-A0AAD7VPM7-F1
#
_entry.id   AF-A0AAD7VPM7-F1
#
_cell.length_a   1.000
_cell.length_b   1.000
_cell.length_c   1.000
_cell.angle_alpha   90.00
_cell.angle_beta   90.00
_cell.angle_gamma   90.00
#
_symmetry.space_group_name_H-M   'P 1'
#
loop_
_entity.id
_entity.type
_entity.pdbx_description
1 polymer ?
#
loop_
_entity_poly.entity_id
_entity_poly.type
_entity_poly.pdbx_seq_one_letter_code
_entity_poly.pdbx_strand_id
1 'polypeptide(L)'
;MSIRRSIYNHSIPQQLPIRKGQASITTYSSRLKTGVTALLVPQGPLISTGGTLPRAAKRNYAETDDDDLEERRTEEEGAPMKSRQAFMTNHVYHTEEQLEKAAEQPEILIPIRINLDMGTYRLSDFFLWNLSEQLITPEQFSQIMCQDLDIPPHTYAPQISQAIKTQIEEYAPVATIDLPAGIQNVIVNLSLHLAKHLYEDKFEWDLASAEFTPERFARTIVEDMGLSGEFYPAIAHAIYEVLIRLKKEACEGHLPAETDNDAAYGADAGCRVDQEGLGDEWAPSLEELTQEEIERREVERERNIRRLRRETAKFGDSADRDYNSFLSSKRRRKTMF
;
A
#
# COMPACT_ATOMS: atom_id res chain seq x y z
N MET A 1 -26.44 -46.32 42.77
CA MET A 1 -25.67 -45.61 41.73
C MET A 1 -26.14 -44.17 41.70
N SER A 2 -25.34 -43.26 42.25
CA SER A 2 -25.69 -41.85 42.44
C SER A 2 -25.07 -41.02 41.32
N ILE A 3 -25.90 -40.41 40.47
CA ILE A 3 -25.45 -39.54 39.38
C ILE A 3 -25.42 -38.11 39.92
N ARG A 4 -24.22 -37.60 40.17
CA ARG A 4 -23.97 -36.19 40.47
C ARG A 4 -24.29 -35.35 39.22
N ARG A 5 -25.36 -34.55 39.25
CA ARG A 5 -25.52 -33.40 38.35
C ARG A 5 -24.67 -32.26 38.90
N SER A 6 -23.56 -31.96 38.23
CA SER A 6 -22.81 -30.72 38.47
C SER A 6 -23.57 -29.57 37.84
N ILE A 7 -24.09 -28.66 38.65
CA ILE A 7 -24.65 -27.39 38.21
C ILE A 7 -23.48 -26.42 38.06
N TYR A 8 -22.91 -26.33 36.86
CA TYR A 8 -22.06 -25.19 36.51
C TYR A 8 -22.96 -24.06 36.04
N ASN A 9 -23.23 -23.11 36.95
CA ASN A 9 -23.71 -21.78 36.58
C ASN A 9 -22.61 -21.11 35.77
N HIS A 10 -22.70 -21.13 34.44
CA HIS A 10 -22.04 -20.14 33.60
C HIS A 10 -23.00 -18.96 33.48
N SER A 11 -22.87 -18.02 34.40
CA SER A 11 -23.33 -16.65 34.18
C SER A 11 -22.61 -16.13 32.93
N ILE A 12 -23.36 -16.04 31.83
CA ILE A 12 -22.94 -15.34 30.62
C ILE A 12 -22.57 -13.92 31.06
N PRO A 13 -21.30 -13.46 30.90
CA PRO A 13 -20.98 -12.09 31.21
C PRO A 13 -21.86 -11.18 30.34
N GLN A 14 -22.54 -10.24 30.99
CA GLN A 14 -23.35 -9.24 30.32
C GLN A 14 -22.52 -8.63 29.20
N GLN A 15 -23.04 -8.68 27.97
CA GLN A 15 -22.45 -8.01 26.82
C GLN A 15 -22.21 -6.55 27.20
N LEU A 16 -20.95 -6.19 27.39
CA LEU A 16 -20.55 -4.80 27.55
C LEU A 16 -20.98 -4.05 26.29
N PRO A 17 -21.58 -2.86 26.42
CA PRO A 17 -21.99 -2.09 25.26
C PRO A 17 -20.75 -1.79 24.42
N ILE A 18 -20.73 -2.29 23.19
CA ILE A 18 -19.68 -2.02 22.21
C ILE A 18 -19.73 -0.51 21.94
N ARG A 19 -18.86 0.26 22.59
CA ARG A 19 -18.65 1.67 22.24
C ARG A 19 -18.00 1.72 20.86
N LYS A 20 -18.44 2.66 20.03
CA LYS A 20 -17.86 2.92 18.71
C LYS A 20 -16.42 3.40 18.88
N GLY A 21 -15.45 2.48 18.86
CA GLY A 21 -14.06 2.84 18.63
C GLY A 21 -13.97 3.55 17.28
N GLN A 22 -13.33 4.72 17.24
CA GLN A 22 -13.12 5.46 15.99
C GLN A 22 -12.21 4.70 15.02
N ALA A 23 -11.32 3.84 15.53
CA ALA A 23 -10.62 2.84 14.73
C ALA A 23 -11.51 1.59 14.50
N SER A 24 -12.52 1.72 13.64
CA SER A 24 -13.46 0.64 13.31
C SER A 24 -13.01 -0.27 12.16
N ILE A 25 -11.88 0.04 11.51
CA ILE A 25 -11.40 -0.65 10.32
C ILE A 25 -9.87 -0.77 10.38
N THR A 26 -9.37 -2.00 10.47
CA THR A 26 -8.01 -2.32 9.99
C THR A 26 -8.20 -2.84 8.57
N THR A 27 -7.44 -2.30 7.60
CA THR A 27 -7.50 -2.76 6.21
C THR A 27 -6.76 -4.09 5.99
N TYR A 28 -6.11 -4.58 7.05
CA TYR A 28 -5.27 -5.77 7.04
C TYR A 28 -6.09 -7.07 7.05
N SER A 29 -7.16 -7.13 7.85
CA SER A 29 -7.87 -8.39 8.13
C SER A 29 -8.72 -8.95 6.97
N SER A 30 -9.00 -8.15 5.93
CA SER A 30 -9.85 -8.55 4.81
C SER A 30 -9.09 -9.16 3.63
N ARG A 31 -7.78 -8.87 3.50
CA ARG A 31 -6.97 -9.28 2.33
C ARG A 31 -6.39 -10.68 2.45
N LEU A 32 -6.23 -11.18 3.67
CA LEU A 32 -5.64 -12.50 3.91
C LEU A 32 -6.58 -13.67 3.54
N LYS A 33 -7.87 -13.41 3.29
CA LYS A 33 -8.90 -14.46 3.20
C LYS A 33 -9.34 -14.81 1.78
N THR A 34 -9.01 -14.00 0.79
CA THR A 34 -9.30 -14.30 -0.61
C THR A 34 -7.95 -14.56 -1.27
N GLY A 35 -7.65 -15.81 -1.65
CA GLY A 35 -6.37 -16.22 -2.26
C GLY A 35 -6.12 -15.62 -3.67
N VAL A 36 -6.60 -14.40 -3.92
CA VAL A 36 -6.55 -13.65 -5.17
C VAL A 36 -5.77 -12.33 -5.00
N THR A 37 -5.60 -11.81 -3.78
CA THR A 37 -4.60 -10.76 -3.53
C THR A 37 -3.23 -11.42 -3.38
N ALA A 38 -2.38 -11.29 -4.40
CA ALA A 38 -1.02 -11.82 -4.40
C ALA A 38 -0.09 -11.03 -3.45
N LEU A 39 -0.44 -10.95 -2.17
CA LEU A 39 0.41 -10.34 -1.13
C LEU A 39 1.76 -11.06 -1.05
N LEU A 40 1.75 -12.38 -1.27
CA LEU A 40 2.93 -13.24 -1.22
C LEU A 40 3.04 -14.07 -2.50
N VAL A 41 4.08 -13.84 -3.30
CA VAL A 41 4.35 -14.59 -4.54
C VAL A 41 5.57 -15.50 -4.35
N PRO A 42 5.44 -16.83 -4.41
CA PRO A 42 6.58 -17.74 -4.35
C PRO A 42 7.52 -17.59 -5.57
N GLN A 43 8.82 -17.62 -5.35
CA GLN A 43 9.84 -17.53 -6.41
C GLN A 43 10.54 -18.89 -6.58
N GLY A 44 10.42 -19.49 -7.77
CA GLY A 44 11.15 -20.71 -8.17
C GLY A 44 10.46 -22.06 -7.90
N PRO A 45 10.97 -23.17 -8.49
CA PRO A 45 10.47 -24.50 -8.19
C PRO A 45 10.82 -24.86 -6.75
N LEU A 46 9.80 -24.98 -5.91
CA LEU A 46 9.92 -25.41 -4.52
C LEU A 46 10.74 -26.70 -4.45
N ILE A 47 11.94 -26.65 -3.87
CA ILE A 47 12.64 -27.86 -3.46
C ILE A 47 11.79 -28.46 -2.34
N SER A 48 11.12 -29.55 -2.68
CA SER A 48 10.27 -30.34 -1.80
C SER A 48 11.07 -30.83 -0.59
N THR A 49 11.02 -30.07 0.50
CA THR A 49 11.21 -30.61 1.85
C THR A 49 9.83 -30.91 2.43
N GLY A 50 9.32 -32.10 2.10
CA GLY A 50 8.41 -32.83 2.98
C GLY A 50 6.99 -32.30 3.22
N GLY A 51 6.37 -31.61 2.26
CA GLY A 51 4.96 -31.24 2.34
C GLY A 51 4.33 -31.05 0.97
N THR A 52 3.49 -31.99 0.55
CA THR A 52 2.70 -31.93 -0.71
C THR A 52 1.82 -30.67 -0.75
N LEU A 53 2.16 -29.74 -1.64
CA LEU A 53 1.27 -28.71 -2.19
C LEU A 53 0.91 -29.10 -3.64
N PRO A 54 -0.26 -28.65 -4.17
CA PRO A 54 -0.70 -29.04 -5.49
C PRO A 54 0.24 -28.50 -6.56
N ARG A 55 0.53 -29.34 -7.55
CA ARG A 55 1.42 -29.10 -8.67
C ARG A 55 0.79 -28.09 -9.64
N ALA A 56 0.84 -26.80 -9.32
CA ALA A 56 0.70 -25.75 -10.33
C ALA A 56 2.03 -25.65 -11.10
N ALA A 57 2.34 -26.68 -11.88
CA ALA A 57 3.52 -26.72 -12.73
C ALA A 57 3.21 -26.03 -14.06
N LYS A 58 3.91 -24.91 -14.29
CA LYS A 58 4.39 -24.40 -15.59
C LYS A 58 3.81 -25.14 -16.81
N ARG A 59 2.83 -24.54 -17.49
CA ARG A 59 2.51 -24.88 -18.88
C ARG A 59 3.56 -24.25 -19.78
N ASN A 60 4.39 -25.07 -20.43
CA ASN A 60 5.13 -24.66 -21.61
C ASN A 60 4.18 -24.77 -22.80
N TYR A 61 3.76 -23.63 -23.36
CA TYR A 61 2.81 -23.54 -24.48
C TYR A 61 3.43 -23.77 -25.86
N ALA A 62 4.61 -24.39 -25.95
CA ALA A 62 5.32 -24.56 -27.21
C ALA A 62 5.06 -25.91 -27.92
N GLU A 63 4.40 -26.88 -27.27
CA GLU A 63 4.25 -28.25 -27.79
C GLU A 63 2.91 -28.88 -27.36
N THR A 64 1.77 -28.30 -27.69
CA THR A 64 0.49 -29.01 -27.49
C THR A 64 -0.34 -28.88 -28.75
N ASP A 65 -0.35 -29.96 -29.53
CA ASP A 65 -1.20 -30.14 -30.70
C ASP A 65 -2.68 -30.21 -30.25
N ASP A 66 -3.57 -29.61 -31.05
CA ASP A 66 -4.99 -29.39 -30.73
C ASP A 66 -5.82 -30.68 -30.50
N ASP A 67 -5.27 -31.86 -30.81
CA ASP A 67 -5.98 -33.15 -30.77
C ASP A 67 -6.03 -33.81 -29.37
N ASP A 68 -5.29 -33.31 -28.37
CA ASP A 68 -5.24 -33.89 -27.01
C ASP A 68 -6.30 -33.33 -26.03
N LEU A 69 -7.19 -32.43 -26.49
CA LEU A 69 -8.11 -31.68 -25.62
C LEU A 69 -9.40 -32.41 -25.22
N GLU A 70 -9.77 -33.52 -25.87
CA GLU A 70 -11.03 -34.22 -25.57
C GLU A 70 -10.90 -35.41 -24.59
N GLU A 71 -9.72 -36.00 -24.42
CA GLU A 71 -9.56 -37.24 -23.62
C GLU A 71 -9.28 -37.05 -22.12
N ARG A 72 -9.13 -35.82 -21.61
CA ARG A 72 -8.82 -35.58 -20.18
C ARG A 72 -9.92 -34.94 -19.32
N ARG A 73 -11.16 -34.87 -19.81
CA ARG A 73 -12.28 -34.25 -19.06
C ARG A 73 -12.79 -35.04 -17.85
N THR A 74 -12.18 -36.15 -17.45
CA THR A 74 -12.72 -37.02 -16.39
C THR A 74 -11.88 -37.19 -15.12
N GLU A 75 -10.74 -36.52 -14.94
CA GLU A 75 -9.92 -36.68 -13.71
C GLU A 75 -9.31 -35.38 -13.17
N GLU A 76 -10.14 -34.38 -12.88
CA GLU A 76 -9.78 -33.34 -11.90
C GLU A 76 -10.88 -33.21 -10.85
N GLU A 77 -11.10 -34.28 -10.08
CA GLU A 77 -11.73 -34.13 -8.77
C GLU A 77 -10.80 -33.28 -7.90
N GLY A 78 -11.22 -32.03 -7.66
CA GLY A 78 -10.50 -31.07 -6.85
C GLY A 78 -10.11 -31.67 -5.50
N ALA A 79 -8.80 -31.77 -5.26
CA ALA A 79 -8.28 -32.20 -3.98
C ALA A 79 -8.92 -31.36 -2.85
N PRO A 80 -9.45 -31.99 -1.79
CA PRO A 80 -10.11 -31.26 -0.72
C PRO A 80 -9.14 -30.24 -0.14
N MET A 81 -9.55 -28.96 -0.09
CA MET A 81 -8.83 -27.93 0.65
C MET A 81 -8.61 -28.45 2.07
N LYS A 82 -7.36 -28.77 2.40
CA LYS A 82 -6.99 -29.12 3.77
C LYS A 82 -7.21 -27.87 4.60
N SER A 83 -8.31 -27.85 5.35
CA SER A 83 -8.56 -26.89 6.42
C SER A 83 -7.33 -26.85 7.32
N ARG A 84 -6.49 -25.85 7.16
CA ARG A 84 -5.36 -25.62 8.06
C ARG A 84 -5.93 -25.19 9.41
N GLN A 85 -5.39 -25.79 10.46
CA GLN A 85 -5.79 -25.44 11.82
C GLN A 85 -5.35 -24.01 12.09
N ALA A 86 -6.31 -23.09 12.19
CA ALA A 86 -6.03 -21.71 12.53
C ALA A 86 -5.46 -21.67 13.96
N PHE A 87 -4.28 -21.10 14.11
CA PHE A 87 -3.72 -20.80 15.42
C PHE A 87 -4.27 -19.45 15.86
N MET A 88 -4.69 -19.36 17.13
CA MET A 88 -5.21 -18.11 17.67
C MET A 88 -4.07 -17.08 17.69
N THR A 89 -4.24 -15.96 16.97
CA THR A 89 -3.28 -14.87 16.97
C THR A 89 -3.12 -14.36 18.41
N ASN A 90 -1.88 -14.34 18.91
CA ASN A 90 -1.61 -13.92 20.27
C ASN A 90 -1.68 -12.39 20.37
N HIS A 91 -2.89 -11.87 20.59
CA HIS A 91 -3.08 -10.44 20.77
C HIS A 91 -2.65 -10.00 22.16
N VAL A 92 -1.89 -8.89 22.22
CA VAL A 92 -1.61 -8.19 23.47
C VAL A 92 -2.90 -7.46 23.87
N TYR A 93 -3.45 -7.80 25.02
CA TYR A 93 -4.60 -7.10 25.58
C TYR A 93 -4.11 -5.95 26.46
N HIS A 94 -4.51 -4.73 26.09
CA HIS A 94 -4.20 -3.51 26.83
C HIS A 94 -5.27 -3.21 27.87
N THR A 95 -4.89 -2.47 28.92
CA THR A 95 -5.86 -2.03 29.93
C THR A 95 -6.79 -0.96 29.35
N GLU A 96 -7.98 -0.79 29.95
CA GLU A 96 -8.93 0.25 29.53
C GLU A 96 -8.30 1.65 29.57
N GLU A 97 -7.51 1.96 30.61
CA GLU A 97 -6.78 3.23 30.73
C GLU A 97 -5.77 3.44 29.59
N GLN A 98 -5.09 2.38 29.13
CA GLN A 98 -4.16 2.48 27.99
C GLN A 98 -4.90 2.74 26.68
N LEU A 99 -6.06 2.11 26.49
CA LEU A 99 -6.90 2.31 25.31
C LEU A 99 -7.48 3.72 25.27
N GLU A 100 -7.94 4.25 26.41
CA GLU A 100 -8.44 5.63 26.52
C GLU A 100 -7.34 6.65 26.18
N LYS A 101 -6.14 6.49 26.76
CA LYS A 101 -5.00 7.39 26.46
C LYS A 101 -4.60 7.38 24.99
N ALA A 102 -4.64 6.20 24.34
CA ALA A 102 -4.35 6.09 22.91
C ALA A 102 -5.45 6.76 22.06
N ALA A 103 -6.72 6.63 22.45
CA ALA A 103 -7.85 7.23 21.74
C ALA A 103 -7.91 8.76 21.84
N GLU A 104 -7.29 9.35 22.87
CA GLU A 104 -7.17 10.81 23.02
C GLU A 104 -6.14 11.44 22.07
N GLN A 105 -5.24 10.63 21.48
CA GLN A 105 -4.22 11.15 20.57
C GLN A 105 -4.80 11.48 19.20
N PRO A 106 -4.29 12.54 18.53
CA PRO A 106 -4.68 12.84 17.16
C PRO A 106 -4.25 11.72 16.22
N GLU A 107 -5.13 11.33 15.31
CA GLU A 107 -4.85 10.34 14.27
C GLU A 107 -4.11 11.01 13.11
N ILE A 108 -2.88 10.56 12.84
CA ILE A 108 -2.06 11.06 11.73
C ILE A 108 -1.67 9.85 10.88
N LEU A 109 -2.43 9.62 9.81
CA LEU A 109 -2.22 8.47 8.94
C LEU A 109 -1.13 8.74 7.90
N ILE A 110 -0.18 7.81 7.82
CA ILE A 110 0.86 7.80 6.79
C ILE A 110 0.74 6.53 5.93
N PRO A 111 0.98 6.63 4.61
CA PRO A 111 0.93 5.49 3.72
C PRO A 111 2.23 4.68 3.81
N ILE A 112 2.12 3.41 4.19
CA ILE A 112 3.25 2.47 4.24
C ILE A 112 3.14 1.50 3.08
N ARG A 113 4.25 1.26 2.39
CA ARG A 113 4.36 0.26 1.31
C ARG A 113 5.49 -0.71 1.62
N ILE A 114 5.18 -2.01 1.55
CA ILE A 114 6.15 -3.09 1.74
C ILE A 114 6.35 -3.77 0.40
N ASN A 115 7.60 -3.78 -0.07
CA ASN A 115 8.02 -4.49 -1.28
C ASN A 115 9.34 -5.19 -0.97
N LEU A 116 9.27 -6.42 -0.47
CA LEU A 116 10.43 -7.19 -0.05
C LEU A 116 10.59 -8.44 -0.92
N ASP A 117 11.79 -8.60 -1.48
CA ASP A 117 12.20 -9.85 -2.10
C ASP A 117 12.92 -10.69 -1.04
N MET A 118 12.25 -11.76 -0.61
CA MET A 118 12.69 -12.66 0.45
C MET A 118 13.32 -13.94 -0.13
N GLY A 119 13.62 -13.95 -1.43
CA GLY A 119 14.26 -15.04 -2.16
C GLY A 119 13.32 -16.19 -2.47
N THR A 120 12.65 -16.75 -1.47
CA THR A 120 11.59 -17.77 -1.63
C THR A 120 10.23 -17.15 -1.91
N TYR A 121 10.02 -15.92 -1.44
CA TYR A 121 8.77 -15.20 -1.59
C TYR A 121 9.02 -13.74 -1.94
N ARG A 122 8.09 -13.12 -2.64
CA ARG A 122 8.01 -11.67 -2.80
C ARG A 122 6.79 -11.18 -2.03
N LEU A 123 7.02 -10.33 -1.03
CA LEU A 123 5.96 -9.69 -0.24
C LEU A 123 5.68 -8.31 -0.82
N SER A 124 4.46 -8.08 -1.30
CA SER A 124 3.97 -6.78 -1.74
C SER A 124 2.68 -6.43 -1.02
N ASP A 125 2.73 -5.43 -0.16
CA ASP A 125 1.56 -4.96 0.60
C ASP A 125 1.63 -3.45 0.80
N PHE A 126 0.48 -2.87 1.16
CA PHE A 126 0.35 -1.45 1.44
C PHE A 126 -0.76 -1.23 2.47
N PHE A 127 -0.54 -0.31 3.41
CA PHE A 127 -1.50 -0.01 4.46
C PHE A 127 -1.25 1.39 5.02
N LEU A 128 -2.19 1.88 5.82
CA LEU A 128 -2.03 3.13 6.56
C LEU A 128 -1.51 2.82 7.95
N TRP A 129 -0.61 3.66 8.44
CA TRP A 129 -0.08 3.59 9.79
C TRP A 129 -0.38 4.91 10.52
N ASN A 130 -0.90 4.83 11.74
CA ASN A 130 -1.07 6.01 12.58
C ASN A 130 0.29 6.37 13.23
N LEU A 131 0.83 7.54 12.91
CA LEU A 131 2.09 8.03 13.50
C LEU A 131 2.00 8.15 15.03
N SER A 132 0.80 8.44 15.55
CA SER A 132 0.52 8.56 16.98
C SER A 132 0.22 7.21 17.65
N GLU A 133 0.40 6.08 16.96
CA GLU A 133 0.17 4.73 17.51
C GLU A 133 1.17 4.41 18.64
N GLN A 134 0.65 3.95 19.78
CA GLN A 134 1.44 3.67 20.99
C GLN A 134 1.33 2.23 21.49
N LEU A 135 0.30 1.50 21.07
CA LEU A 135 -0.04 0.18 21.59
C LEU A 135 0.56 -0.93 20.73
N ILE A 136 0.52 -0.77 19.41
CA ILE A 136 1.07 -1.73 18.45
C ILE A 136 2.38 -1.22 17.89
N THR A 137 3.48 -1.93 18.17
CA THR A 137 4.78 -1.59 17.57
C THR A 137 4.92 -2.20 16.17
N PRO A 138 5.74 -1.60 15.29
CA PRO A 138 6.06 -2.20 13.99
C PRO A 138 6.60 -3.63 14.09
N GLU A 139 7.33 -3.98 15.16
CA GLU A 139 7.76 -5.36 15.43
C GLU A 139 6.60 -6.31 15.64
N GLN A 140 5.65 -5.92 16.50
CA GLN A 140 4.48 -6.75 16.82
C GLN A 140 3.60 -6.92 15.58
N PHE A 141 3.36 -5.84 14.85
CA PHE A 141 2.64 -5.89 13.57
C PHE A 141 3.33 -6.83 12.58
N SER A 142 4.65 -6.74 12.44
CA SER A 142 5.42 -7.59 11.53
C SER A 142 5.40 -9.06 11.92
N GLN A 143 5.39 -9.36 13.23
CA GLN A 143 5.25 -10.72 13.73
C GLN A 143 3.87 -11.31 13.41
N ILE A 144 2.80 -10.56 13.66
CA ILE A 144 1.43 -10.94 13.31
C ILE A 144 1.32 -11.16 11.80
N MET A 145 1.88 -10.24 11.00
CA MET A 145 1.86 -10.35 9.54
C MET A 145 2.57 -11.61 9.04
N CYS A 146 3.72 -11.96 9.62
CA CYS A 146 4.41 -13.19 9.25
C CYS A 146 3.62 -14.45 9.64
N GLN A 147 2.95 -14.43 10.79
CA GLN A 147 2.10 -15.53 11.25
C GLN A 147 0.90 -15.71 10.32
N ASP A 148 0.24 -14.62 9.95
CA ASP A 148 -0.94 -14.64 9.09
C ASP A 148 -0.62 -15.09 7.66
N LEU A 149 0.60 -14.78 7.18
CA LEU A 149 1.10 -15.21 5.87
C LEU A 149 1.77 -16.61 5.90
N ASP A 150 1.77 -17.30 7.04
CA ASP A 150 2.43 -18.60 7.23
C ASP A 150 3.94 -18.58 6.86
N ILE A 151 4.64 -17.47 7.08
CA ILE A 151 6.09 -17.33 6.82
C ILE A 151 6.91 -17.24 8.12
N PRO A 152 8.16 -17.76 8.16
CA PRO A 152 9.03 -17.73 9.34
C PRO A 152 9.20 -16.32 9.98
N PRO A 153 8.57 -16.04 11.15
CA PRO A 153 8.57 -14.68 11.72
C PRO A 153 9.96 -14.23 12.16
N HIS A 154 10.77 -15.14 12.69
CA HIS A 154 12.14 -14.85 13.13
C HIS A 154 13.05 -14.39 11.98
N THR A 155 12.73 -14.77 10.74
CA THR A 155 13.53 -14.43 9.55
C THR A 155 13.09 -13.11 8.94
N TYR A 156 11.77 -12.90 8.83
CA TYR A 156 11.21 -11.83 8.00
C TYR A 156 10.64 -10.65 8.80
N ALA A 157 10.15 -10.86 10.02
CA ALA A 157 9.56 -9.77 10.82
C ALA A 157 10.55 -8.62 11.11
N PRO A 158 11.86 -8.85 11.37
CA PRO A 158 12.81 -7.76 11.54
C PRO A 158 12.95 -6.88 10.28
N GLN A 159 12.91 -7.49 9.09
CA GLN A 159 13.03 -6.76 7.81
C GLN A 159 11.78 -5.91 7.53
N ILE A 160 10.60 -6.49 7.77
CA ILE A 160 9.31 -5.77 7.63
C ILE A 160 9.26 -4.61 8.63
N SER A 161 9.60 -4.85 9.90
CA SER A 161 9.59 -3.81 10.93
C SER A 161 10.53 -2.66 10.59
N GLN A 162 11.74 -2.97 10.12
CA GLN A 162 12.69 -1.97 9.69
C GLN A 162 12.17 -1.15 8.50
N ALA A 163 11.54 -1.80 7.51
CA ALA A 163 10.95 -1.10 6.36
C ALA A 163 9.80 -0.15 6.77
N ILE A 164 8.99 -0.54 7.75
CA ILE A 164 7.94 0.32 8.31
C ILE A 164 8.58 1.52 9.04
N LYS A 165 9.56 1.27 9.91
CA LYS A 165 10.24 2.31 10.69
C LYS A 165 10.94 3.35 9.83
N THR A 166 11.64 2.93 8.79
CA THR A 166 12.29 3.87 7.86
C THR A 166 11.27 4.80 7.18
N GLN A 167 10.13 4.26 6.74
CA GLN A 167 9.05 5.08 6.16
C GLN A 167 8.41 6.00 7.20
N ILE A 168 8.22 5.54 8.45
CA ILE A 168 7.77 6.41 9.55
C ILE A 168 8.72 7.59 9.74
N GLU A 169 10.03 7.34 9.82
CA GLU A 169 11.05 8.38 9.98
C GLU A 169 11.09 9.37 8.80
N GLU A 170 10.85 8.89 7.58
CA GLU A 170 10.80 9.71 6.37
C GLU A 170 9.53 10.60 6.31
N TYR A 171 8.37 10.03 6.64
CA TYR A 171 7.09 10.73 6.54
C TYR A 171 6.79 11.62 7.74
N ALA A 172 7.27 11.28 8.94
CA ALA A 172 7.03 12.03 10.17
C ALA A 172 7.23 13.56 10.04
N PRO A 173 8.39 14.08 9.57
CA PRO A 173 8.61 15.53 9.50
C PRO A 173 7.62 16.25 8.57
N VAL A 174 7.16 15.59 7.50
CA VAL A 174 6.21 16.16 6.54
C VAL A 174 4.77 16.00 7.04
N ALA A 175 4.44 14.90 7.69
CA ALA A 175 3.10 14.67 8.22
C ALA A 175 2.75 15.70 9.31
N THR A 176 3.73 16.07 10.16
CA THR A 176 3.51 16.95 11.31
C THR A 176 3.70 18.45 11.05
N ILE A 177 4.24 18.85 9.88
CA ILE A 177 4.40 20.28 9.57
C ILE A 177 3.07 20.89 9.13
N ASP A 178 2.82 22.14 9.51
CA ASP A 178 1.67 22.87 9.01
C ASP A 178 1.88 23.31 7.56
N LEU A 179 0.79 23.33 6.79
CA LEU A 179 0.83 23.82 5.41
C LEU A 179 1.12 25.34 5.38
N PRO A 180 1.92 25.82 4.42
CA PRO A 180 2.10 27.25 4.20
C PRO A 180 0.78 27.95 3.89
N ALA A 181 0.64 29.20 4.34
CA ALA A 181 -0.56 29.99 4.07
C ALA A 181 -0.75 30.26 2.56
N GLY A 182 -1.97 30.09 2.06
CA GLY A 182 -2.36 30.38 0.68
C GLY A 182 -2.32 29.19 -0.28
N ILE A 183 -1.81 28.04 0.15
CA ILE A 183 -1.91 26.79 -0.61
C ILE A 183 -3.18 26.07 -0.16
N GLN A 184 -4.12 25.88 -1.08
CA GLN A 184 -5.39 25.23 -0.78
C GLN A 184 -5.62 24.08 -1.75
N ASN A 185 -5.68 24.35 -3.05
CA ASN A 185 -6.07 23.34 -4.02
C ASN A 185 -4.87 22.79 -4.81
N VAL A 186 -4.82 21.47 -4.95
CA VAL A 186 -3.84 20.76 -5.77
C VAL A 186 -4.54 19.77 -6.69
N ILE A 187 -3.94 19.49 -7.84
CA ILE A 187 -4.43 18.43 -8.73
C ILE A 187 -3.78 17.11 -8.35
N VAL A 188 -4.62 16.13 -8.07
CA VAL A 188 -4.23 14.76 -7.78
C VAL A 188 -4.44 13.93 -9.04
N ASN A 189 -3.36 13.39 -9.57
CA ASN A 189 -3.40 12.36 -10.60
C ASN A 189 -3.14 11.01 -9.93
N LEU A 190 -4.15 10.14 -9.90
CA LEU A 190 -4.09 8.83 -9.31
C LEU A 190 -3.90 7.78 -10.41
N SER A 191 -2.91 6.90 -10.25
CA SER A 191 -2.74 5.72 -11.11
C SER A 191 -2.40 4.54 -10.22
N LEU A 192 -3.31 3.56 -10.18
CA LEU A 192 -3.29 2.47 -9.22
C LEU A 192 -3.47 1.13 -9.95
N HIS A 193 -2.49 0.24 -9.79
CA HIS A 193 -2.61 -1.14 -10.24
C HIS A 193 -3.04 -2.04 -9.09
N LEU A 194 -4.12 -2.79 -9.30
CA LEU A 194 -4.58 -3.81 -8.37
C LEU A 194 -4.92 -5.10 -9.14
N ALA A 195 -4.11 -6.13 -8.92
CA ALA A 195 -4.14 -7.37 -9.70
C ALA A 195 -4.07 -7.08 -11.22
N LYS A 196 -5.15 -7.36 -11.94
CA LYS A 196 -5.26 -7.15 -13.39
C LYS A 196 -5.90 -5.82 -13.79
N HIS A 197 -6.32 -5.01 -12.83
CA HIS A 197 -7.01 -3.76 -13.11
C HIS A 197 -6.07 -2.56 -12.91
N LEU A 198 -6.21 -1.58 -13.78
CA LEU A 198 -5.62 -0.26 -13.68
C LEU A 198 -6.76 0.73 -13.42
N TYR A 199 -6.73 1.37 -12.26
CA TYR A 199 -7.60 2.49 -11.90
C TYR A 199 -6.83 3.79 -12.13
N GLU A 200 -7.38 4.70 -12.92
CA GLU A 200 -6.82 6.04 -13.13
C GLU A 200 -7.89 7.11 -12.91
N ASP A 201 -7.48 8.20 -12.27
CA ASP A 201 -8.39 9.28 -11.90
C ASP A 201 -7.62 10.60 -11.76
N LYS A 202 -8.31 11.71 -12.03
CA LYS A 202 -7.76 13.07 -11.95
C LYS A 202 -8.81 13.96 -11.29
N PHE A 203 -8.47 14.54 -10.14
CA PHE A 203 -9.36 15.40 -9.39
C PHE A 203 -8.61 16.50 -8.64
N GLU A 204 -9.34 17.54 -8.26
CA GLU A 204 -8.83 18.59 -7.36
C GLU A 204 -9.00 18.16 -5.90
N TRP A 205 -8.00 18.48 -5.08
CA TRP A 205 -8.02 18.21 -3.66
C TRP A 205 -7.61 19.44 -2.88
N ASP A 206 -8.39 19.78 -1.84
CA ASP A 206 -8.03 20.82 -0.88
C ASP A 206 -7.15 20.22 0.23
N LEU A 207 -5.88 20.63 0.30
CA LEU A 207 -4.93 20.17 1.32
C LEU A 207 -5.21 20.76 2.71
N ALA A 208 -5.89 21.89 2.79
CA ALA A 208 -6.14 22.60 4.04
C ALA A 208 -7.43 22.13 4.73
N SER A 209 -8.39 21.57 3.98
CA SER A 209 -9.65 21.08 4.52
C SER A 209 -9.51 19.68 5.12
N ALA A 210 -10.01 19.54 6.35
CA ALA A 210 -10.13 18.23 7.02
C ALA A 210 -11.56 17.65 6.93
N GLU A 211 -12.47 18.30 6.20
CA GLU A 211 -13.89 17.89 6.14
C GLU A 211 -14.07 16.56 5.39
N PHE A 212 -13.21 16.30 4.41
CA PHE A 212 -13.35 15.19 3.50
C PHE A 212 -12.08 14.35 3.47
N THR A 213 -12.13 13.16 4.06
CA THR A 213 -10.96 12.29 4.18
C THR A 213 -10.79 11.40 2.94
N PRO A 214 -9.55 10.99 2.61
CA PRO A 214 -9.28 10.07 1.50
C PRO A 214 -10.09 8.76 1.58
N GLU A 215 -10.38 8.25 2.78
CA GLU A 215 -11.22 7.07 2.96
C GLU A 215 -12.67 7.33 2.54
N ARG A 216 -13.22 8.50 2.89
CA ARG A 216 -14.59 8.84 2.51
C ARG A 216 -14.72 9.02 1.01
N PHE A 217 -13.72 9.63 0.37
CA PHE A 217 -13.65 9.70 -1.09
C PHE A 217 -13.58 8.30 -1.72
N ALA A 218 -12.62 7.49 -1.30
CA ALA A 218 -12.42 6.14 -1.82
C ALA A 218 -13.67 5.25 -1.68
N ARG A 219 -14.41 5.40 -0.57
CA ARG A 219 -15.69 4.69 -0.38
C ARG A 219 -16.72 5.07 -1.43
N THR A 220 -16.88 6.37 -1.66
CA THR A 220 -17.84 6.91 -2.62
C THR A 220 -17.54 6.39 -4.02
N ILE A 221 -16.28 6.46 -4.44
CA ILE A 221 -15.82 5.93 -5.74
C ILE A 221 -16.12 4.42 -5.89
N VAL A 222 -15.80 3.63 -4.86
CA VAL A 222 -16.03 2.18 -4.89
C VAL A 222 -17.52 1.85 -4.98
N GLU A 223 -18.37 2.62 -4.29
CA GLU A 223 -19.83 2.47 -4.33
C GLU A 223 -20.40 2.89 -5.70
N ASP A 224 -19.95 4.02 -6.26
CA ASP A 224 -20.42 4.57 -7.52
C ASP A 224 -20.02 3.72 -8.73
N MET A 225 -18.79 3.19 -8.74
CA MET A 225 -18.27 2.35 -9.82
C MET A 225 -18.54 0.85 -9.62
N GLY A 226 -19.09 0.44 -8.47
CA GLY A 226 -19.35 -0.95 -8.15
C GLY A 226 -18.09 -1.83 -8.06
N LEU A 227 -16.99 -1.26 -7.55
CA LEU A 227 -15.70 -1.96 -7.45
C LEU A 227 -15.69 -2.98 -6.31
N SER A 228 -14.79 -3.95 -6.38
CA SER A 228 -14.57 -4.86 -5.24
C SER A 228 -14.01 -4.12 -4.04
N GLY A 229 -14.31 -4.59 -2.82
CA GLY A 229 -13.88 -3.96 -1.57
C GLY A 229 -12.35 -3.83 -1.38
N GLU A 230 -11.54 -4.49 -2.20
CA GLU A 230 -10.08 -4.36 -2.21
C GLU A 230 -9.62 -3.00 -2.78
N PHE A 231 -10.42 -2.35 -3.63
CA PHE A 231 -10.12 -1.02 -4.17
C PHE A 231 -10.27 0.08 -3.12
N TYR A 232 -11.18 -0.05 -2.17
CA TYR A 232 -11.39 0.95 -1.10
C TYR A 232 -10.09 1.30 -0.38
N PRO A 233 -9.36 0.33 0.23
CA PRO A 233 -8.12 0.67 0.91
C PRO A 233 -6.97 0.96 -0.06
N ALA A 234 -7.06 0.52 -1.31
CA ALA A 234 -6.06 0.79 -2.36
C ALA A 234 -6.08 2.25 -2.80
N ILE A 235 -7.26 2.76 -3.13
CA ILE A 235 -7.49 4.16 -3.53
C ILE A 235 -7.13 5.08 -2.35
N ALA A 236 -7.63 4.79 -1.14
CA ALA A 236 -7.31 5.62 0.03
C ALA A 236 -5.80 5.72 0.27
N HIS A 237 -5.09 4.58 0.24
CA HIS A 237 -3.62 4.56 0.40
C HIS A 237 -2.91 5.38 -0.67
N ALA A 238 -3.28 5.23 -1.93
CA ALA A 238 -2.65 5.94 -3.03
C ALA A 238 -2.89 7.46 -2.94
N ILE A 239 -4.08 7.87 -2.50
CA ILE A 239 -4.36 9.30 -2.24
C ILE A 239 -3.46 9.82 -1.13
N TYR A 240 -3.36 9.14 0.02
CA TYR A 240 -2.43 9.52 1.09
C TYR A 240 -0.99 9.64 0.59
N GLU A 241 -0.55 8.74 -0.30
CA GLU A 241 0.79 8.76 -0.91
C GLU A 241 1.02 10.00 -1.78
N VAL A 242 0.03 10.41 -2.56
CA VAL A 242 0.10 11.64 -3.36
C VAL A 242 0.02 12.88 -2.47
N LEU A 243 -0.90 12.92 -1.50
CA LEU A 243 -1.10 14.07 -0.62
C LEU A 243 0.13 14.40 0.22
N ILE A 244 0.81 13.39 0.80
CA ILE A 244 2.01 13.64 1.60
C ILE A 244 3.17 14.14 0.72
N ARG A 245 3.25 13.69 -0.53
CA ARG A 245 4.23 14.17 -1.52
C ARG A 245 3.95 15.62 -1.89
N LEU A 246 2.71 15.96 -2.23
CA LEU A 246 2.30 17.32 -2.55
C LEU A 246 2.46 18.27 -1.35
N LYS A 247 2.18 17.79 -0.13
CA LYS A 247 2.46 18.54 1.10
C LYS A 247 3.95 18.84 1.27
N LYS A 248 4.83 17.88 0.98
CA LYS A 248 6.28 18.12 0.99
C LYS A 248 6.68 19.20 -0.02
N GLU A 249 6.21 19.08 -1.26
CA GLU A 249 6.46 20.05 -2.33
C GLU A 249 5.92 21.44 -1.98
N ALA A 250 4.76 21.51 -1.32
CA ALA A 250 4.18 22.75 -0.81
C ALA A 250 5.12 23.44 0.19
N CYS A 251 5.60 22.69 1.18
CA CYS A 251 6.51 23.21 2.21
C CYS A 251 7.87 23.64 1.66
N GLU A 252 8.34 22.99 0.59
CA GLU A 252 9.58 23.37 -0.11
C GLU A 252 9.39 24.56 -1.08
N GLY A 253 8.14 24.96 -1.35
CA GLY A 253 7.82 26.03 -2.30
C GLY A 253 7.95 25.61 -3.77
N HIS A 254 7.86 24.30 -4.05
CA HIS A 254 7.96 23.73 -5.39
C HIS A 254 6.60 23.57 -6.08
N LEU A 255 5.48 23.83 -5.39
CA LEU A 255 4.17 23.80 -6.02
C LEU A 255 4.00 24.93 -7.05
N PRO A 256 3.29 24.69 -8.16
CA PRO A 256 2.94 25.73 -9.11
C PRO A 256 2.19 26.88 -8.43
N ALA A 257 2.51 28.12 -8.82
CA ALA A 257 1.81 29.31 -8.31
C ALA A 257 0.36 29.40 -8.81
N GLU A 258 0.10 28.90 -10.00
CA GLU A 258 -1.23 28.77 -10.60
C GLU A 258 -1.43 27.30 -10.98
N THR A 259 -2.55 26.74 -10.57
CA THR A 259 -2.94 25.37 -10.88
C THR A 259 -3.97 25.41 -11.99
N ASP A 260 -3.63 24.89 -13.17
CA ASP A 260 -4.56 24.82 -14.30
C ASP A 260 -5.59 23.73 -14.05
N ASN A 261 -6.75 24.13 -13.54
CA ASN A 261 -7.81 23.26 -13.08
C ASN A 261 -8.83 22.92 -14.17
N ASP A 262 -8.64 23.41 -15.40
CA ASP A 262 -9.55 23.28 -16.54
C ASP A 262 -11.00 23.75 -16.26
N ALA A 263 -11.21 24.53 -15.20
CA ALA A 263 -12.53 24.96 -14.80
C ALA A 263 -13.12 26.00 -15.77
N ALA A 264 -14.42 25.89 -16.02
CA ALA A 264 -15.09 26.75 -16.99
C ALA A 264 -14.95 28.23 -16.63
N TYR A 265 -14.69 29.06 -17.65
CA TYR A 265 -14.65 30.52 -17.55
C TYR A 265 -13.62 31.07 -16.54
N GLY A 266 -12.55 30.31 -16.24
CA GLY A 266 -11.50 30.73 -15.31
C GLY A 266 -11.96 30.76 -13.85
N ALA A 267 -12.94 29.91 -13.50
CA ALA A 267 -13.37 29.74 -12.12
C ALA A 267 -12.31 29.01 -11.28
N ASP A 268 -12.27 29.29 -9.98
CA ASP A 268 -11.33 28.62 -9.06
C ASP A 268 -11.67 27.13 -8.85
N ALA A 269 -12.92 26.73 -9.11
CA ALA A 269 -13.40 25.36 -9.16
C ALA A 269 -14.76 25.31 -9.87
N GLY A 270 -15.16 24.15 -10.40
CA GLY A 270 -16.52 23.96 -10.92
C GLY A 270 -16.63 23.03 -12.12
N CYS A 271 -17.66 23.24 -12.94
CA CYS A 271 -17.86 22.45 -14.14
C CYS A 271 -16.72 22.67 -15.13
N ARG A 272 -16.36 21.61 -15.86
CA ARG A 272 -15.35 21.65 -16.92
C ARG A 272 -16.08 21.65 -18.24
N VAL A 273 -15.70 22.57 -19.12
CA VAL A 273 -16.32 22.72 -20.44
C VAL A 273 -15.25 22.40 -21.47
N ASP A 274 -14.97 21.11 -21.59
CA ASP A 274 -14.21 20.58 -22.71
C ASP A 274 -15.19 20.23 -23.84
N GLN A 275 -14.99 20.80 -25.02
CA GLN A 275 -15.86 20.58 -26.18
C GLN A 275 -15.58 19.25 -26.88
N GLU A 276 -14.38 18.69 -26.73
CA GLU A 276 -13.99 17.45 -27.39
C GLU A 276 -14.21 16.24 -26.49
N GLY A 277 -13.57 16.21 -25.32
CA GLY A 277 -13.61 15.09 -24.39
C GLY A 277 -14.69 15.19 -23.32
N LEU A 278 -15.49 16.26 -23.26
CA LEU A 278 -16.57 16.46 -22.28
C LEU A 278 -16.12 16.27 -20.80
N GLY A 279 -14.83 16.44 -20.52
CA GLY A 279 -14.26 16.25 -19.18
C GLY A 279 -13.91 14.79 -18.85
N ASP A 280 -13.88 13.89 -19.83
CA ASP A 280 -13.51 12.47 -19.64
C ASP A 280 -12.14 12.30 -18.96
N GLU A 281 -11.21 13.22 -19.18
CA GLU A 281 -9.88 13.21 -18.50
C GLU A 281 -9.95 13.40 -16.98
N TRP A 282 -11.05 13.96 -16.46
CA TRP A 282 -11.30 14.21 -15.04
C TRP A 282 -12.30 13.22 -14.44
N ALA A 283 -12.64 12.17 -15.19
CA ALA A 283 -13.47 11.08 -14.73
C ALA A 283 -12.61 9.87 -14.34
N PRO A 284 -13.02 9.10 -13.32
CA PRO A 284 -12.33 7.87 -12.98
C PRO A 284 -12.52 6.83 -14.07
N SER A 285 -11.45 6.10 -14.38
CA SER A 285 -11.43 5.02 -15.37
C SER A 285 -10.91 3.73 -14.76
N LEU A 286 -11.45 2.60 -15.22
CA LEU A 286 -11.00 1.26 -14.83
C LEU A 286 -10.74 0.43 -16.09
N GLU A 287 -9.47 0.12 -16.33
CA GLU A 287 -9.03 -0.73 -17.43
C GLU A 287 -8.66 -2.12 -16.91
N GLU A 288 -9.13 -3.18 -17.58
CA GLU A 288 -8.66 -4.55 -17.33
C GLU A 288 -7.49 -4.85 -18.27
N LEU A 289 -6.33 -5.16 -17.69
CA LEU A 289 -5.09 -5.44 -18.40
C LEU A 289 -4.83 -6.94 -18.50
N THR A 290 -4.30 -7.35 -19.65
CA THR A 290 -3.79 -8.72 -19.84
C THR A 290 -2.46 -8.92 -19.12
N GLN A 291 -2.10 -10.16 -18.84
CA GLN A 291 -0.83 -10.50 -18.18
C GLN A 291 0.40 -9.95 -18.96
N GLU A 292 0.37 -10.01 -20.29
CA GLU A 292 1.44 -9.48 -21.14
C GLU A 292 1.55 -7.94 -21.04
N GLU A 293 0.42 -7.25 -20.95
CA GLU A 293 0.38 -5.79 -20.78
C GLU A 293 0.87 -5.37 -19.39
N ILE A 294 0.51 -6.13 -18.36
CA ILE A 294 0.99 -5.92 -16.98
C ILE A 294 2.51 -6.08 -16.96
N GLU A 295 3.04 -7.20 -17.47
CA GLU A 295 4.48 -7.45 -17.49
C GLU A 295 5.24 -6.40 -18.30
N ARG A 296 4.73 -6.02 -19.48
CA ARG A 296 5.32 -4.96 -20.30
C ARG A 296 5.38 -3.63 -19.55
N ARG A 297 4.29 -3.23 -18.90
CA ARG A 297 4.21 -1.99 -18.11
C ARG A 297 5.06 -2.05 -16.84
N GLU A 298 5.15 -3.19 -16.16
CA GLU A 298 6.03 -3.36 -14.99
C GLU A 298 7.51 -3.21 -15.37
N VAL A 299 7.93 -3.85 -16.47
CA VAL A 299 9.29 -3.74 -16.99
C VAL A 299 9.61 -2.30 -17.37
N GLU A 300 8.67 -1.59 -17.98
CA GLU A 300 8.84 -0.17 -18.33
C GLU A 300 8.92 0.73 -17.09
N ARG A 301 8.04 0.52 -16.10
CA ARG A 301 8.06 1.23 -14.82
C ARG A 301 9.38 1.01 -14.09
N GLU A 302 9.86 -0.23 -14.02
CA GLU A 302 11.13 -0.56 -13.40
C GLU A 302 12.31 0.08 -14.15
N ARG A 303 12.26 0.09 -15.49
CA ARG A 303 13.26 0.77 -16.33
C ARG A 303 13.28 2.27 -16.07
N ASN A 304 12.11 2.90 -15.94
CA ASN A 304 11.98 4.33 -15.64
C ASN A 304 12.49 4.66 -14.24
N ILE A 305 12.16 3.86 -13.22
CA ILE A 305 12.72 4.01 -11.87
C ILE A 305 14.25 3.89 -11.90
N ARG A 306 14.81 2.92 -12.64
CA ARG A 306 16.26 2.77 -12.80
C ARG A 306 16.89 3.96 -13.54
N ARG A 307 16.22 4.55 -14.52
CA ARG A 307 16.67 5.78 -15.20
C ARG A 307 16.69 6.96 -14.24
N LEU A 308 15.58 7.19 -13.53
CA LEU A 308 15.45 8.28 -12.57
C LEU A 308 16.50 8.17 -11.46
N ARG A 309 16.72 6.97 -10.88
CA ARG A 309 17.79 6.72 -9.90
C ARG A 309 19.18 7.09 -10.44
N ARG A 310 19.47 6.80 -11.71
CA ARG A 310 20.74 7.20 -12.36
C ARG A 310 20.84 8.70 -12.56
N GLU A 311 19.74 9.37 -12.87
CA GLU A 311 19.70 10.84 -13.02
C GLU A 311 19.90 11.53 -11.67
N THR A 312 19.19 11.09 -10.62
CA THR A 312 19.38 11.59 -9.25
C THR A 312 20.83 11.40 -8.76
N ALA A 313 21.46 10.27 -9.07
CA ALA A 313 22.86 10.03 -8.71
C ALA A 313 23.86 10.92 -9.47
N LYS A 314 23.58 11.31 -10.72
CA LYS A 314 24.42 12.23 -11.50
C LYS A 314 24.42 13.64 -10.95
N PHE A 315 23.30 14.11 -10.39
CA PHE A 315 23.23 15.41 -9.72
C PHE A 315 24.03 15.43 -8.41
N GLY A 316 24.11 14.31 -7.69
CA GLY A 316 24.99 14.18 -6.52
C GLY A 316 26.50 14.19 -6.85
N ASP A 317 26.92 13.54 -7.93
CA ASP A 317 28.36 13.46 -8.33
C ASP A 317 28.88 14.76 -8.97
N SER A 318 27.99 15.59 -9.53
CA SER A 318 28.38 16.85 -10.18
C SER A 318 28.79 17.93 -9.17
N ALA A 319 28.11 18.00 -8.01
CA ALA A 319 28.46 18.95 -6.95
C ALA A 319 29.82 18.62 -6.28
N ASP A 320 30.18 17.34 -6.19
CA ASP A 320 31.42 16.89 -5.55
C ASP A 320 32.65 17.04 -6.48
N ARG A 321 32.44 16.98 -7.81
CA ARG A 321 33.48 17.30 -8.80
C ARG A 321 33.83 18.78 -8.84
N ASP A 322 32.84 19.66 -8.72
CA ASP A 322 33.08 21.10 -8.74
C ASP A 322 33.81 21.58 -7.48
N TYR A 323 33.52 21.00 -6.30
CA TYR A 323 34.25 21.29 -5.07
C TYR A 323 35.72 20.81 -5.13
N ASN A 324 35.95 19.60 -5.65
CA ASN A 324 37.31 19.04 -5.81
C ASN A 324 38.12 19.76 -6.90
N SER A 325 37.48 20.24 -7.97
CA SER A 325 38.08 21.09 -9.01
C SER A 325 38.57 22.44 -8.44
N PHE A 326 37.77 23.05 -7.57
CA PHE A 326 38.11 24.31 -6.90
C PHE A 326 39.30 24.17 -5.93
N LEU A 327 39.37 23.05 -5.20
CA LEU A 327 40.47 22.75 -4.28
C LEU A 327 41.78 22.39 -5.02
N SER A 328 41.69 21.70 -6.15
CA SER A 328 42.83 21.37 -7.01
C SER A 328 43.46 22.63 -7.64
N SER A 329 42.62 23.59 -8.05
CA SER A 329 43.09 24.88 -8.60
C SER A 329 43.81 25.77 -7.58
N LYS A 330 43.50 25.63 -6.28
CA LYS A 330 44.19 26.39 -5.21
C LYS A 330 45.56 25.81 -4.85
N ARG A 331 45.82 24.51 -5.07
CA ARG A 331 47.13 23.90 -4.82
C ARG A 331 48.18 24.21 -5.90
N ARG A 332 47.77 24.53 -7.13
CA ARG A 332 48.70 24.87 -8.22
C ARG A 332 49.26 26.30 -8.20
N ARG A 333 48.75 27.19 -7.34
CA ARG A 333 49.21 28.60 -7.26
C ARG A 333 50.22 28.89 -6.14
N LYS A 334 50.73 27.87 -5.42
CA LYS A 334 51.67 28.07 -4.28
C LYS A 334 53.09 27.52 -4.52
N THR A 335 53.48 27.37 -5.79
CA THR A 335 54.85 27.01 -6.20
C THR A 335 55.31 27.89 -7.35
N MET A 336 55.29 29.21 -7.15
CA MET A 336 55.98 30.21 -7.96
C MET A 336 56.06 31.45 -7.07
N PHE A 337 57.05 31.49 -6.18
CA PHE A 337 57.80 32.65 -5.67
C PHE A 337 58.66 32.22 -4.50
#